data_AF-A0A7C5XNM3-F1
#
_entry.id   AF-A0A7C5XNM3-F1
#
_cell.length_a   1.000
_cell.length_b   1.000
_cell.length_c   1.000
_cell.angle_alpha   90.00
_cell.angle_beta   90.00
_cell.angle_gamma   90.00
#
_symmetry.space_group_name_H-M   'P 1'
#
loop_
_entity.id
_entity.type
_entity.pdbx_description
1 polymer ?
#
loop_
_entity_poly.entity_id
_entity_poly.type
_entity_poly.pdbx_seq_one_letter_code
_entity_poly.pdbx_strand_id
1 'polypeptide(L)'
;MWLWSIWVKTPKLNNSDILIASACLPHVNKELFDKIASGKQVLFACPERESSAYYGKIASIIRSSKPKSITIVTIDGSPHCFQLHAAANEAAYIVGKEVVKKHYVVVDGKNLTEISPNSIRIARYLHIVEKLINMNPEILNELKKHSLEYINELKYKDGSNDT
;
A
#
# COMPACT_ATOMS: atom_id res chain seq x y z
N MET A 1 -1.62 16.72 4.54
CA MET A 1 -0.25 16.89 5.07
C MET A 1 0.60 15.76 4.56
N TRP A 2 1.85 15.99 4.16
CA TRP A 2 2.70 14.96 3.56
C TRP A 2 3.48 14.19 4.62
N LEU A 3 3.58 12.86 4.46
CA LEU A 3 4.38 11.98 5.32
C LEU A 3 5.83 12.43 5.35
N TRP A 4 6.39 12.75 4.19
CA TRP A 4 7.79 13.14 4.07
C TRP A 4 8.10 14.47 4.78
N SER A 5 7.18 15.44 4.66
CA SER A 5 7.38 16.82 5.12
C SER A 5 7.01 17.09 6.59
N ILE A 6 6.43 16.14 7.32
CA ILE A 6 6.00 16.37 8.71
C ILE A 6 7.15 16.16 9.71
N TRP A 7 7.22 16.96 10.77
CA TRP A 7 8.09 16.67 11.91
C TRP A 7 7.55 15.48 12.72
N VAL A 8 8.40 14.49 13.00
CA VAL A 8 7.99 13.21 13.63
C VAL A 8 7.50 13.34 15.07
N LYS A 9 7.68 14.51 15.71
CA LYS A 9 7.19 14.86 17.06
C LYS A 9 6.03 15.87 17.03
N THR A 10 5.42 16.10 15.86
CA THR A 10 4.28 17.02 15.76
C THR A 10 3.18 16.58 16.74
N PRO A 11 2.67 17.47 17.64
CA PRO A 11 1.80 17.07 18.73
C PRO A 11 0.58 16.23 18.33
N LYS A 12 -0.03 16.53 17.18
CA LYS A 12 -1.19 15.78 16.66
C LYS A 12 -0.90 14.32 16.30
N LEU A 13 0.36 13.95 16.04
CA LEU A 13 0.74 12.55 15.79
C LEU A 13 0.80 11.73 17.08
N ASN A 14 1.03 12.38 18.22
CA ASN A 14 1.27 11.69 19.49
C ASN A 14 0.02 10.93 19.94
N ASN A 15 0.14 9.62 20.17
CA ASN A 15 -0.95 8.76 20.62
C ASN A 15 -2.24 8.88 19.76
N SER A 16 -2.07 9.06 18.44
CA SER A 16 -3.16 9.24 17.49
C SER A 16 -3.36 8.02 16.59
N ASP A 17 -4.53 7.92 15.95
CA ASP A 17 -4.76 7.02 14.84
C ASP A 17 -4.29 7.69 13.55
N ILE A 18 -3.27 7.13 12.90
CA ILE A 18 -2.67 7.70 11.69
C ILE A 18 -3.21 6.97 10.46
N LEU A 19 -3.59 7.74 9.44
CA LEU A 19 -3.86 7.24 8.09
C LEU A 19 -2.70 7.66 7.18
N ILE A 20 -1.95 6.69 6.65
CA ILE A 20 -1.02 6.89 5.54
C ILE A 20 -1.77 6.54 4.25
N ALA A 21 -2.13 7.55 3.46
CA ALA A 21 -2.91 7.38 2.23
C ALA A 21 -2.07 7.69 0.99
N SER A 22 -2.24 6.92 -0.08
CA SER A 22 -1.71 7.30 -1.40
C SER A 22 -2.26 8.68 -1.80
N ALA A 23 -1.38 9.60 -2.20
CA ALA A 23 -1.75 11.00 -2.44
C ALA A 23 -2.80 11.19 -3.55
N CYS A 24 -2.90 10.26 -4.49
CA CYS A 24 -3.91 10.27 -5.55
C CYS A 24 -5.30 9.82 -5.09
N LEU A 25 -5.44 9.13 -3.96
CA LEU A 25 -6.71 8.54 -3.53
C LEU A 25 -7.89 9.53 -3.45
N PRO A 26 -7.75 10.75 -2.90
CA PRO A 26 -8.86 11.72 -2.89
C PRO A 26 -9.33 12.14 -4.28
N HIS A 27 -8.47 12.03 -5.30
CA HIS A 27 -8.81 12.33 -6.70
C HIS A 27 -9.46 11.14 -7.39
N VAL A 28 -9.07 9.92 -7.03
CA VAL A 28 -9.65 8.69 -7.56
C VAL A 28 -11.04 8.43 -6.97
N ASN A 29 -11.18 8.57 -5.65
CA ASN A 29 -12.43 8.34 -4.94
C ASN A 29 -12.49 9.16 -3.64
N LYS A 30 -13.01 10.38 -3.76
CA LYS A 30 -13.12 11.33 -2.64
C LYS A 30 -14.04 10.81 -1.52
N GLU A 31 -15.18 10.23 -1.87
CA GLU A 31 -16.16 9.78 -0.89
C GLU A 31 -15.58 8.65 -0.02
N LEU A 32 -14.93 7.66 -0.64
CA LEU A 32 -14.26 6.60 0.07
C LEU A 32 -13.13 7.14 0.96
N PHE A 33 -12.32 8.05 0.41
CA PHE A 33 -11.26 8.70 1.18
C PHE A 33 -11.81 9.40 2.44
N ASP A 34 -12.86 10.20 2.30
CA ASP A 34 -13.45 10.95 3.40
C ASP A 34 -13.96 10.01 4.52
N LYS A 35 -14.60 8.89 4.14
CA LYS A 35 -15.02 7.84 5.09
C LYS A 35 -13.85 7.25 5.86
N ILE A 36 -12.75 6.92 5.18
CA ILE A 36 -11.56 6.30 5.79
C ILE A 36 -10.79 7.30 6.66
N ALA A 37 -10.70 8.55 6.20
CA ALA A 37 -9.97 9.65 6.86
C ALA A 37 -10.64 10.11 8.15
N SER A 38 -11.94 9.90 8.29
CA SER A 38 -12.71 10.29 9.47
C SER A 38 -12.05 9.80 10.77
N GLY A 39 -11.83 10.74 11.69
CA GLY A 39 -11.20 10.51 13.00
C GLY A 39 -9.70 10.23 13.00
N LYS A 40 -9.02 10.27 11.84
CA LYS A 40 -7.58 9.92 11.72
C LYS A 40 -6.71 11.11 11.33
N GLN A 41 -5.44 11.06 11.72
CA GLN A 41 -4.42 11.98 11.27
C GLN A 41 -3.91 11.56 9.89
N VAL A 42 -4.30 12.29 8.85
CA VAL A 42 -3.95 11.95 7.47
C VAL A 42 -2.57 12.44 7.08
N LEU A 43 -1.74 11.49 6.64
CA LEU A 43 -0.45 11.68 6.00
C LEU A 43 -0.52 11.15 4.57
N PHE A 44 -0.37 12.02 3.58
CA PHE A 44 -0.28 11.63 2.18
C PHE A 44 1.14 11.20 1.84
N ALA A 45 1.26 10.16 1.02
CA ALA A 45 2.52 9.69 0.49
C ALA A 45 2.37 9.28 -0.98
N CYS A 46 3.44 9.44 -1.76
CA CYS A 46 3.53 9.05 -3.15
C CYS A 46 4.96 8.56 -3.42
N PRO A 47 5.21 7.25 -3.34
CA PRO A 47 6.56 6.71 -3.55
C PRO A 47 7.13 6.96 -4.96
N GLU A 48 6.29 7.34 -5.92
CA GLU A 48 6.72 7.77 -7.25
C GLU A 48 7.38 9.16 -7.24
N ARG A 49 7.04 10.02 -6.26
CA ARG A 49 7.56 11.39 -6.13
C ARG A 49 8.49 11.56 -4.92
N GLU A 50 8.55 10.58 -4.03
CA GLU A 50 9.25 10.65 -2.76
C GLU A 50 10.40 9.64 -2.71
N SER A 51 11.45 9.97 -1.94
CA SER A 51 12.53 9.03 -1.64
C SER A 51 12.01 7.82 -0.87
N SER A 52 12.64 6.65 -1.06
CA SER A 52 12.40 5.44 -0.27
C SER A 52 12.53 5.67 1.25
N ALA A 53 13.21 6.73 1.69
CA ALA A 53 13.40 7.06 3.11
C ALA A 53 12.10 7.23 3.94
N TYR A 54 10.90 7.19 3.35
CA TYR A 54 9.64 7.11 4.09
C TYR A 54 9.57 5.92 5.06
N TYR A 55 10.25 4.79 4.83
CA TYR A 55 10.28 3.71 5.85
C TYR A 55 10.95 4.17 7.15
N GLY A 56 12.07 4.90 7.05
CA GLY A 56 12.76 5.49 8.20
C GLY A 56 11.94 6.59 8.86
N LYS A 57 11.16 7.34 8.07
CA LYS A 57 10.21 8.34 8.56
C LYS A 57 9.09 7.68 9.39
N ILE A 58 8.50 6.60 8.89
CA ILE A 58 7.47 5.83 9.60
C ILE A 58 8.06 5.25 10.89
N ALA A 59 9.26 4.64 10.84
CA ALA A 59 9.96 4.12 12.01
C ALA A 59 10.18 5.21 13.08
N SER A 60 10.60 6.40 12.66
CA SER A 60 10.80 7.56 13.53
C SER A 60 9.48 8.05 14.14
N ILE A 61 8.39 8.10 13.38
CA ILE A 61 7.04 8.43 13.89
C ILE A 61 6.61 7.41 14.94
N ILE A 62 6.77 6.11 14.67
CA ILE A 62 6.46 5.04 15.63
C ILE A 62 7.23 5.26 16.94
N ARG A 63 8.55 5.49 16.85
CA ARG A 63 9.42 5.65 18.02
C ARG A 63 9.11 6.92 18.81
N SER A 64 8.91 8.04 18.13
CA SER A 64 8.79 9.36 18.75
C SER A 64 7.37 9.73 19.16
N SER A 65 6.37 9.41 18.33
CA SER A 65 4.97 9.80 18.55
C SER A 65 4.09 8.68 19.08
N LYS A 66 4.56 7.41 19.06
CA LYS A 66 3.83 6.26 19.62
C LYS A 66 2.34 6.25 19.21
N PRO A 67 2.04 6.25 17.90
CA PRO A 67 0.65 6.27 17.43
C PRO A 67 -0.11 5.04 17.95
N LYS A 68 -1.42 5.19 18.19
CA LYS A 68 -2.30 4.08 18.60
C LYS A 68 -2.42 3.03 17.51
N SER A 69 -2.59 3.49 16.27
CA SER A 69 -2.66 2.65 15.09
C SER A 69 -2.11 3.36 13.86
N ILE A 70 -1.65 2.58 12.89
CA ILE A 70 -1.29 3.06 11.57
C ILE A 70 -2.13 2.29 10.55
N THR A 71 -3.00 3.00 9.84
CA THR A 71 -3.75 2.47 8.70
C THR A 71 -3.07 2.91 7.42
N ILE A 72 -2.75 1.97 6.53
CA ILE A 72 -2.14 2.23 5.23
C ILE A 72 -3.20 1.96 4.18
N VAL A 73 -3.52 2.96 3.34
CA VAL A 73 -4.49 2.80 2.25
C VAL A 73 -3.88 3.29 0.95
N THR A 74 -3.83 2.43 -0.06
CA THR A 74 -3.27 2.78 -1.37
C THR A 74 -4.17 2.36 -2.52
N ILE A 75 -3.94 2.91 -3.72
CA ILE A 75 -4.54 2.39 -4.95
C ILE A 75 -3.91 1.03 -5.26
N ASP A 76 -4.75 0.05 -5.57
CA ASP A 76 -4.27 -1.29 -5.93
C ASP A 76 -3.61 -1.32 -7.31
N GLY A 77 -2.72 -2.29 -7.54
CA GLY A 77 -2.04 -2.48 -8.83
C GLY A 77 -0.91 -1.48 -9.16
N SER A 78 -0.73 -0.41 -8.37
CA SER A 78 0.42 0.50 -8.54
C SER A 78 1.70 -0.08 -7.90
N PRO A 79 2.78 -0.32 -8.67
CA PRO A 79 4.02 -0.90 -8.13
C PRO A 79 4.70 0.02 -7.10
N HIS A 80 4.51 1.33 -7.22
CA HIS A 80 5.01 2.31 -6.26
C HIS A 80 4.26 2.24 -4.92
N CYS A 81 2.92 2.15 -4.98
CA CYS A 81 2.06 2.13 -3.79
C CYS A 81 2.33 0.92 -2.88
N PHE A 82 2.64 -0.24 -3.46
CA PHE A 82 3.05 -1.43 -2.72
C PHE A 82 4.18 -1.15 -1.72
N GLN A 83 5.13 -0.28 -2.07
CA GLN A 83 6.28 0.00 -1.23
C GLN A 83 5.90 0.65 0.12
N LEU A 84 4.79 1.40 0.19
CA LEU A 84 4.30 1.95 1.47
C LEU A 84 3.86 0.85 2.43
N HIS A 85 3.22 -0.18 1.92
CA HIS A 85 2.81 -1.33 2.72
C HIS A 85 4.03 -2.09 3.25
N ALA A 86 5.00 -2.35 2.39
CA ALA A 86 6.27 -2.97 2.78
C ALA A 86 7.02 -2.12 3.82
N ALA A 87 7.09 -0.80 3.62
CA ALA A 87 7.76 0.12 4.53
C ALA A 87 7.12 0.20 5.92
N ALA A 88 5.80 0.11 6.05
CA ALA A 88 5.16 0.08 7.36
C ALA A 88 5.49 -1.22 8.13
N ASN A 89 5.63 -2.35 7.44
CA ASN A 89 6.10 -3.60 8.04
C ASN A 89 7.58 -3.51 8.45
N GLU A 90 8.42 -3.00 7.55
CA GLU A 90 9.85 -2.82 7.79
C GLU A 90 10.12 -1.83 8.94
N ALA A 91 9.36 -0.74 9.01
CA ALA A 91 9.46 0.24 10.09
C ALA A 91 9.16 -0.37 11.46
N ALA A 92 8.16 -1.24 11.56
CA ALA A 92 7.88 -1.94 12.82
C ALA A 92 9.00 -2.92 13.19
N TYR A 93 9.58 -3.61 12.20
CA TYR A 93 10.75 -4.46 12.39
C TYR A 93 11.96 -3.66 12.91
N ILE A 94 12.30 -2.55 12.26
CA ILE A 94 13.42 -1.66 12.65
C ILE A 94 13.24 -1.13 14.07
N VAL A 95 12.02 -0.75 14.46
CA VAL A 95 11.75 -0.23 15.81
C VAL A 95 11.80 -1.33 16.87
N GLY A 96 11.63 -2.60 16.49
CA GLY A 96 11.58 -3.74 17.40
C GLY A 96 10.36 -3.70 18.33
N LYS A 97 9.24 -3.12 17.87
CA LYS A 97 8.00 -3.02 18.65
C LYS A 97 6.80 -3.39 17.81
N GLU A 98 5.86 -4.06 18.47
CA GLU A 98 4.55 -4.28 17.89
C GLU A 98 3.79 -2.94 17.79
N VAL A 99 3.21 -2.71 16.62
CA VAL A 99 2.39 -1.54 16.30
C VAL A 99 1.16 -2.08 15.60
N VAL A 100 -0.02 -1.66 16.07
CA VAL A 100 -1.29 -1.99 15.42
C VAL A 100 -1.28 -1.38 14.03
N LYS A 101 -1.22 -2.23 13.01
CA LYS A 101 -1.16 -1.84 11.60
C LYS A 101 -2.28 -2.51 10.83
N LYS A 102 -2.97 -1.73 10.00
CA LYS A 102 -3.95 -2.24 9.04
C LYS A 102 -3.56 -1.81 7.64
N HIS A 103 -3.69 -2.71 6.69
CA HIS A 103 -3.35 -2.47 5.30
C HIS A 103 -4.59 -2.64 4.46
N TYR A 104 -4.90 -1.63 3.66
CA TYR A 104 -5.98 -1.70 2.69
C TYR A 104 -5.50 -1.25 1.32
N VAL A 105 -6.09 -1.85 0.30
CA VAL A 105 -5.96 -1.39 -1.08
C VAL A 105 -7.33 -1.00 -1.61
N VAL A 106 -7.36 -0.04 -2.53
CA VAL A 106 -8.57 0.37 -3.24
C VAL A 106 -8.52 -0.24 -4.63
N VAL A 107 -9.23 -1.35 -4.80
CA VAL A 107 -9.33 -2.11 -6.05
C VAL A 107 -10.19 -1.34 -7.04
N ASP A 108 -9.66 -1.14 -8.26
CA ASP A 108 -10.30 -0.41 -9.37
C ASP A 108 -10.84 0.98 -8.98
N GLY A 109 -10.23 1.62 -7.97
CA GLY A 109 -10.69 2.91 -7.45
C GLY A 109 -12.02 2.86 -6.68
N LYS A 110 -12.57 1.68 -6.40
CA LYS A 110 -13.93 1.51 -5.85
C LYS A 110 -13.95 0.75 -4.54
N ASN A 111 -13.36 -0.43 -4.52
CA ASN A 111 -13.56 -1.39 -3.43
C ASN A 111 -12.39 -1.35 -2.45
N LEU A 112 -12.69 -1.12 -1.17
CA LEU A 112 -11.68 -1.18 -0.10
C LEU A 112 -11.50 -2.63 0.36
N THR A 113 -10.32 -3.18 0.15
CA THR A 113 -9.99 -4.57 0.51
C THR A 113 -8.90 -4.59 1.57
N GLU A 114 -9.11 -5.31 2.67
CA GLU A 114 -8.09 -5.52 3.70
C GLU A 114 -7.06 -6.55 3.24
N ILE A 115 -5.78 -6.23 3.41
CA ILE A 115 -4.65 -7.06 3.01
C ILE A 115 -3.89 -7.49 4.25
N SER A 116 -3.63 -8.79 4.37
CA SER A 116 -2.85 -9.31 5.49
C SER A 116 -1.39 -8.84 5.41
N PRO A 117 -0.71 -8.62 6.56
CA PRO A 117 0.73 -8.37 6.57
C PRO A 117 1.55 -9.47 5.86
N ASN A 118 1.07 -10.71 5.84
CA ASN A 118 1.75 -11.82 5.19
C ASN A 118 1.64 -11.77 3.66
N SER A 119 0.50 -11.32 3.11
CA SER A 119 0.35 -11.09 1.67
C SER A 119 1.40 -10.08 1.17
N ILE A 120 1.63 -9.01 1.94
CA ILE A 120 2.65 -7.99 1.65
C ILE A 120 4.06 -8.57 1.72
N ARG A 121 4.34 -9.43 2.70
CA ARG A 121 5.63 -10.13 2.79
C ARG A 121 5.83 -11.05 1.60
N ILE A 122 4.86 -11.90 1.28
CA ILE A 122 4.91 -12.84 0.15
C ILE A 122 5.16 -12.11 -1.17
N ALA A 123 4.51 -10.97 -1.39
CA ALA A 123 4.71 -10.16 -2.59
C ALA A 123 6.17 -9.66 -2.78
N ARG A 124 6.99 -9.62 -1.72
CA ARG A 124 8.44 -9.35 -1.83
C ARG A 124 9.26 -10.56 -2.30
N TYR A 125 8.72 -11.77 -2.19
CA TYR A 125 9.41 -13.02 -2.50
C TYR A 125 8.76 -13.65 -3.74
N LEU A 126 9.20 -13.21 -4.93
CA LEU A 126 8.61 -13.64 -6.20
C LEU A 126 8.64 -15.16 -6.39
N HIS A 127 9.65 -15.87 -5.88
CA HIS A 127 9.69 -17.34 -5.94
C HIS A 127 8.57 -18.02 -5.13
N ILE A 128 7.99 -17.34 -4.12
CA ILE A 128 6.82 -17.83 -3.39
C ILE A 128 5.54 -17.45 -4.13
N VAL A 129 5.47 -16.23 -4.68
CA VAL A 129 4.36 -15.81 -5.55
C VAL A 129 4.22 -16.78 -6.72
N GLU A 130 5.33 -17.15 -7.35
CA GLU A 130 5.38 -18.13 -8.44
C GLU A 130 4.83 -19.51 -8.01
N LYS A 131 5.15 -19.97 -6.80
CA LYS A 131 4.56 -21.20 -6.26
C LYS A 131 3.04 -21.08 -6.13
N LEU A 132 2.52 -19.94 -5.70
CA LEU A 132 1.08 -19.70 -5.59
C LEU A 132 0.39 -19.69 -6.96
N ILE A 133 1.01 -19.07 -7.97
CA ILE A 133 0.48 -19.07 -9.35
C ILE A 133 0.45 -20.50 -9.91
N ASN A 134 1.50 -21.29 -9.70
CA ASN A 134 1.53 -22.68 -10.15
C ASN A 134 0.50 -23.57 -9.44
N MET A 135 0.21 -23.29 -8.16
CA MET A 135 -0.81 -24.01 -7.39
C MET A 135 -2.25 -23.56 -7.72
N ASN A 136 -2.41 -22.35 -8.24
CA ASN A 136 -3.70 -21.74 -8.60
C ASN A 136 -3.55 -20.94 -9.91
N PRO A 137 -3.48 -21.59 -11.07
CA PRO A 137 -3.31 -20.89 -12.34
C PRO A 137 -4.52 -20.01 -12.69
N GLU A 138 -5.72 -20.35 -12.19
CA GLU A 138 -6.94 -19.61 -12.44
C GLU A 138 -6.94 -18.19 -11.85
N ILE A 139 -6.03 -17.88 -10.91
CA ILE A 139 -5.83 -16.52 -10.38
C ILE A 139 -5.49 -15.51 -11.48
N LEU A 140 -4.90 -15.97 -12.60
CA LEU A 140 -4.60 -15.11 -13.74
C LEU A 140 -5.88 -14.61 -14.44
N ASN A 141 -7.00 -15.33 -14.31
CA ASN A 141 -8.30 -14.84 -14.77
C ASN A 141 -8.79 -13.67 -13.91
N GLU A 142 -8.47 -13.66 -12.62
CA GLU A 142 -8.74 -12.51 -11.74
C GLU A 142 -7.84 -11.33 -12.13
N LEU A 143 -6.53 -11.55 -12.29
CA LEU A 143 -5.60 -10.52 -12.75
C LEU A 143 -6.08 -9.86 -14.06
N LYS A 144 -6.59 -10.66 -15.00
CA LYS A 144 -7.15 -10.19 -16.28
C LYS A 144 -8.32 -9.23 -16.11
N LYS A 145 -9.07 -9.25 -15.01
CA LYS A 145 -10.17 -8.30 -14.77
C LYS A 145 -9.67 -6.91 -14.41
N HIS A 146 -8.47 -6.81 -13.84
CA HIS A 146 -7.96 -5.58 -13.23
C HIS A 146 -6.78 -4.96 -13.98
N SER A 147 -5.89 -5.76 -14.57
CA SER A 147 -4.66 -5.26 -15.20
C SER A 147 -4.84 -5.04 -16.71
N LEU A 148 -4.89 -3.77 -17.10
CA LEU A 148 -4.86 -3.37 -18.52
C LEU A 148 -3.55 -3.80 -19.20
N GLU A 149 -2.44 -3.77 -18.46
CA GLU A 149 -1.13 -4.23 -18.95
C GLU A 149 -1.17 -5.72 -19.28
N TYR A 150 -1.71 -6.54 -18.37
CA TYR A 150 -1.80 -7.98 -18.57
C TYR A 150 -2.75 -8.35 -19.71
N ILE A 151 -3.89 -7.64 -19.83
CA ILE A 151 -4.79 -7.80 -20.98
C ILE A 151 -4.05 -7.53 -22.29
N ASN A 152 -3.19 -6.50 -22.33
CA ASN A 152 -2.44 -6.15 -23.52
C ASN A 152 -1.34 -7.16 -23.85
N GLU A 153 -0.64 -7.66 -22.84
CA GLU A 153 0.36 -8.74 -22.97
C GLU A 153 -0.25 -10.02 -23.59
N LEU A 154 -1.47 -10.39 -23.19
CA LEU A 154 -2.17 -11.53 -23.78
C LEU A 154 -2.48 -11.30 -25.27
N LYS A 155 -2.90 -10.10 -25.65
CA LYS A 155 -3.17 -9.77 -27.06
C LYS A 155 -1.93 -9.88 -27.94
N TYR A 156 -0.76 -9.48 -27.44
CA TYR A 156 0.49 -9.62 -28.19
C TYR A 156 0.85 -11.09 -28.41
N LYS A 157 0.65 -11.95 -27.41
CA LYS A 157 0.90 -13.40 -27.51
C LYS A 157 -0.05 -14.08 -28.49
N ASP A 158 -1.31 -13.68 -28.49
CA ASP A 158 -2.31 -14.22 -29.42
C ASP A 158 -2.04 -13.75 -30.87
N GLY A 159 -1.65 -12.48 -31.06
CA GLY A 159 -1.34 -11.91 -32.37
C GLY A 159 0.02 -12.30 -32.96
N SER A 160 0.96 -12.81 -32.14
CA SER A 160 2.24 -13.34 -32.62
C SER A 160 2.16 -14.75 -33.20
N ASN A 161 0.98 -15.40 -33.16
CA ASN A 161 0.76 -16.72 -33.77
C ASN A 161 0.26 -16.65 -35.23
N ASP A 162 0.11 -15.46 -35.80
CA ASP A 162 -0.37 -15.22 -37.19
C ASP A 162 0.75 -14.79 -38.17
N THR A 163 2.03 -14.99 -37.84
CA THR A 163 3.21 -14.81 -38.73
C THR A 163 4.13 -16.00 -38.66
#